data_AF-A0A0S2KIE6-F1
#
_entry.id   AF-A0A0S2KIE6-F1
#
_cell.length_a   1.000
_cell.length_b   1.000
_cell.length_c   1.000
_cell.angle_alpha   90.00
_cell.angle_beta   90.00
_cell.angle_gamma   90.00
#
_symmetry.space_group_name_H-M   'P 1'
#
loop_
_entity.id
_entity.type
_entity.pdbx_description
1 polymer ?
#
loop_
_entity_poly.entity_id
_entity_poly.type
_entity_poly.pdbx_seq_one_letter_code
_entity_poly.pdbx_strand_id
1 'polypeptide(L)'
;MEPRIMDYEHMVTDKIADHTEDTGFPAMADYGITRRELDDYLFDKQAIFDSRGTEKSQYTVLGICIIIPVLILSAFPDRYMPGGRWSLLLGVGVGLVFALLVRLFTDLSIKKRLSKIRNEKIERYIADVLKY
;
A
#
# COMPACT_ATOMS: atom_id res chain seq x y z
N MET A 1 -16.33 -15.26 10.07
CA MET A 1 -15.29 -14.49 10.77
C MET A 1 -14.41 -13.90 9.69
N GLU A 2 -14.65 -12.66 9.30
CA GLU A 2 -13.70 -11.94 8.45
C GLU A 2 -12.41 -11.73 9.25
N PRO A 3 -11.23 -11.98 8.68
CA PRO A 3 -9.99 -11.63 9.35
C PRO A 3 -10.01 -10.11 9.52
N ARG A 4 -10.16 -9.65 10.77
CA ARG A 4 -9.88 -8.27 11.12
C ARG A 4 -8.47 -8.00 10.61
N ILE A 5 -8.36 -7.21 9.56
CA ILE A 5 -7.11 -6.56 9.20
C ILE A 5 -6.73 -5.83 10.49
N MET A 6 -5.68 -6.26 11.17
CA MET A 6 -5.16 -5.52 12.32
C MET A 6 -4.64 -4.21 11.76
N ASP A 7 -5.51 -3.22 11.81
CA ASP A 7 -5.26 -1.86 11.42
C ASP A 7 -4.01 -1.35 12.16
N TYR A 8 -3.10 -0.74 11.42
CA TYR A 8 -1.79 -0.33 11.94
C TYR A 8 -1.92 0.59 13.16
N GLU A 9 -2.97 1.43 13.21
CA GLU A 9 -3.31 2.28 14.35
C GLU A 9 -3.65 1.46 15.60
N HIS A 10 -4.48 0.43 15.45
CA HIS A 10 -4.90 -0.43 16.56
C HIS A 10 -3.72 -1.25 17.09
N MET A 11 -2.88 -1.80 16.20
CA MET A 11 -1.68 -2.53 16.61
C MET A 11 -0.76 -1.69 17.50
N VAL A 12 -0.55 -0.40 17.17
CA VAL A 12 0.28 0.49 17.98
C VAL A 12 -0.43 0.91 19.25
N THR A 13 -1.72 1.24 19.18
CA THR A 13 -2.50 1.72 20.33
C THR A 13 -2.72 0.64 21.37
N ASP A 14 -3.05 -0.58 20.96
CA ASP A 14 -3.23 -1.73 21.86
C ASP A 14 -1.91 -2.06 22.55
N LYS A 15 -0.79 -2.05 21.82
CA LYS A 15 0.52 -2.32 22.41
C LYS A 15 0.93 -1.28 23.47
N ILE A 16 0.59 -0.01 23.24
CA ILE A 16 0.78 1.05 24.24
C ILE A 16 -0.13 0.81 25.45
N ALA A 17 -1.41 0.49 25.23
CA ALA A 17 -2.35 0.25 26.32
C ALA A 17 -1.93 -0.92 27.21
N ASP A 18 -1.43 -1.99 26.61
CA ASP A 18 -1.03 -3.22 27.30
C ASP A 18 0.24 -3.05 28.18
N HIS A 19 1.11 -2.07 27.87
CA HIS A 19 2.41 -1.91 28.52
C HIS A 19 2.63 -0.50 29.11
N THR A 20 1.58 0.33 29.19
CA THR A 20 1.71 1.71 29.67
C THR A 20 2.18 1.81 31.14
N GLU A 21 1.94 0.76 31.94
CA GLU A 21 2.30 0.67 33.36
C GLU A 21 3.67 -0.02 33.59
N ASP A 22 4.30 -0.54 32.53
CA ASP A 22 5.55 -1.27 32.65
C ASP A 22 6.74 -0.34 32.91
N THR A 23 7.59 -0.75 33.86
CA THR A 23 8.80 0.00 34.21
C THR A 23 9.83 -0.17 33.09
N GLY A 24 9.97 0.85 32.23
CA GLY A 24 10.90 0.83 31.09
C GLY A 24 10.23 0.90 29.72
N PHE A 25 8.89 0.94 29.66
CA PHE A 25 8.18 1.21 28.42
C PHE A 25 8.45 2.64 27.91
N PRO A 26 8.62 2.87 26.59
CA PRO A 26 8.91 4.19 26.05
C PRO A 26 7.79 5.19 26.37
N ALA A 27 8.12 6.31 27.04
CA ALA A 27 7.15 7.36 27.32
C ALA A 27 7.12 8.40 26.19
N MET A 28 5.93 8.83 25.76
CA MET A 28 5.77 9.88 24.74
C MET A 28 6.51 11.18 25.08
N ALA A 29 6.62 11.50 26.38
CA ALA A 29 7.33 12.66 26.88
C ALA A 29 8.83 12.65 26.51
N ASP A 30 9.47 11.48 26.47
CA ASP A 30 10.90 11.32 26.16
C ASP A 30 11.23 11.71 24.71
N TYR A 31 10.22 11.64 23.83
CA TYR A 31 10.33 11.96 22.41
C TYR A 31 9.76 13.36 22.09
N GLY A 32 9.22 14.06 23.09
CA GLY A 32 8.60 15.37 22.96
C GLY A 32 7.39 15.36 22.03
N ILE A 33 6.58 14.29 22.08
CA ILE A 33 5.36 14.12 21.30
C ILE A 33 4.15 14.04 22.24
N THR A 34 3.00 14.49 21.77
CA THR A 34 1.72 14.37 22.47
C THR A 34 0.91 13.18 21.96
N ARG A 35 -0.03 12.70 22.78
CA ARG A 35 -0.96 11.63 22.38
C ARG A 35 -1.74 12.01 21.11
N ARG A 36 -2.18 13.27 21.02
CA ARG A 36 -2.90 13.78 19.85
C ARG A 36 -2.03 13.75 18.58
N GLU A 37 -0.78 14.18 18.66
CA GLU A 37 0.14 14.12 17.51
C GLU A 37 0.40 12.68 17.05
N LEU A 38 0.49 11.74 17.99
CA LEU A 38 0.61 10.32 17.67
C LEU A 38 -0.65 9.79 16.97
N ASP A 39 -1.83 10.05 17.53
CA ASP A 39 -3.10 9.56 16.97
C ASP A 39 -3.34 10.15 15.56
N ASP A 40 -3.16 11.47 15.39
CA ASP A 40 -3.27 12.13 14.08
C ASP A 40 -2.28 11.51 13.07
N TYR A 41 -1.06 11.19 13.50
CA TYR A 41 -0.05 10.54 12.65
C TYR A 41 -0.41 9.10 12.26
N LEU A 42 -0.88 8.30 13.21
CA LEU A 42 -1.29 6.92 12.98
C LEU A 42 -2.49 6.86 12.02
N PHE A 43 -3.46 7.75 12.21
CA PHE A 43 -4.63 7.89 11.35
C PHE A 43 -4.23 8.23 9.92
N ASP A 44 -3.39 9.26 9.72
CA ASP A 44 -2.91 9.66 8.38
C ASP A 44 -2.12 8.53 7.70
N LYS A 45 -1.29 7.80 8.48
CA LYS A 45 -0.50 6.67 7.98
C LYS A 45 -1.40 5.50 7.56
N GLN A 46 -2.43 5.19 8.36
CA GLN A 46 -3.42 4.18 8.04
C GLN A 46 -4.23 4.57 6.80
N ALA A 47 -4.71 5.80 6.69
CA ALA A 47 -5.42 6.29 5.52
C ALA A 47 -4.59 6.17 4.22
N ILE A 48 -3.26 6.33 4.30
CA ILE A 48 -2.36 6.09 3.17
C ILE A 48 -2.27 4.59 2.84
N PHE A 49 -2.17 3.70 3.83
CA PHE A 49 -2.18 2.27 3.58
C PHE A 49 -3.51 1.79 2.98
N ASP A 50 -4.63 2.27 3.50
CA ASP A 50 -5.97 1.92 3.04
C ASP A 50 -6.25 2.42 1.63
N SER A 51 -5.60 3.52 1.21
CA SER A 51 -5.69 4.03 -0.15
C SER A 51 -5.16 3.06 -1.22
N ARG A 52 -4.42 2.02 -0.83
CA ARG A 52 -4.02 0.92 -1.72
C ARG A 52 -5.21 0.05 -2.14
N GLY A 53 -6.29 0.07 -1.36
CA GLY A 53 -7.45 -0.80 -1.51
C GLY A 53 -7.15 -2.26 -1.18
N THR A 54 -8.20 -3.07 -1.16
CA THR A 54 -8.10 -4.50 -0.85
C THR A 54 -7.32 -5.27 -1.94
N GLU A 55 -6.74 -6.41 -1.58
CA GLU A 55 -6.07 -7.28 -2.56
C GLU A 55 -7.00 -7.66 -3.72
N LYS A 56 -8.29 -7.94 -3.44
CA LYS A 56 -9.29 -8.24 -4.46
C LYS A 56 -9.47 -7.09 -5.44
N SER A 57 -9.57 -5.86 -4.95
CA SER A 57 -9.65 -4.67 -5.79
C SER A 57 -8.40 -4.51 -6.66
N GLN A 58 -7.21 -4.66 -6.08
CA GLN A 58 -5.94 -4.58 -6.81
C GLN A 58 -5.84 -5.63 -7.92
N TYR A 59 -6.15 -6.90 -7.65
CA TYR A 59 -6.13 -7.96 -8.66
C TYR A 59 -7.16 -7.72 -9.77
N THR A 60 -8.32 -7.16 -9.44
CA THR A 60 -9.35 -6.81 -10.43
C THR A 60 -8.85 -5.72 -11.39
N VAL A 61 -8.24 -4.66 -10.85
CA VAL A 61 -7.63 -3.58 -11.66
C VAL A 61 -6.51 -4.12 -12.55
N LEU A 62 -5.61 -4.94 -12.02
CA LEU A 62 -4.53 -5.55 -12.80
C LEU A 62 -5.08 -6.47 -13.90
N GLY A 63 -6.11 -7.26 -13.62
CA GLY A 63 -6.77 -8.11 -14.62
C GLY A 63 -7.38 -7.28 -15.76
N ILE A 64 -8.07 -6.19 -15.44
CA ILE A 64 -8.62 -5.25 -16.43
C ILE A 64 -7.50 -4.65 -17.28
N CYS A 65 -6.39 -4.23 -16.67
CA CYS A 65 -5.21 -3.72 -17.37
C CYS A 65 -4.60 -4.73 -18.36
N ILE A 66 -4.62 -6.03 -18.04
CA ILE A 66 -4.12 -7.08 -18.93
C ILE A 66 -5.10 -7.33 -20.10
N ILE A 67 -6.40 -7.29 -19.84
CA ILE A 67 -7.43 -7.64 -20.83
C ILE A 67 -7.62 -6.52 -21.88
N ILE A 68 -7.57 -5.25 -21.49
CA ILE A 68 -7.82 -4.12 -22.41
C ILE A 68 -6.93 -4.17 -23.66
N PRO A 69 -5.60 -4.33 -23.57
CA PRO A 69 -4.74 -4.41 -24.75
C PRO A 69 -5.05 -5.63 -25.64
N VAL A 70 -5.42 -6.76 -25.03
CA VAL A 70 -5.82 -7.97 -25.77
C VAL A 70 -7.12 -7.73 -26.53
N LEU A 71 -8.10 -7.06 -25.92
CA LEU A 71 -9.36 -6.68 -26.60
C LEU A 71 -9.13 -5.70 -27.73
N ILE A 72 -8.29 -4.67 -27.51
CA ILE A 72 -7.92 -3.69 -28.53
C ILE A 72 -7.30 -4.40 -29.73
N LEU A 73 -6.33 -5.28 -29.49
CA LEU A 73 -5.67 -6.06 -30.54
C LEU A 73 -6.65 -6.98 -31.28
N SER A 74 -7.55 -7.65 -30.57
CA SER A 74 -8.59 -8.52 -31.16
C SER A 74 -9.56 -7.76 -32.08
N ALA A 75 -9.74 -6.46 -31.88
CA ALA A 75 -10.61 -5.63 -32.72
C ALA A 75 -9.97 -5.23 -34.06
N PHE A 76 -8.66 -5.42 -34.25
CA PHE A 76 -7.97 -5.09 -35.50
C PHE A 76 -7.86 -6.30 -36.43
N PRO A 77 -8.05 -6.13 -37.76
CA PRO A 77 -7.86 -7.23 -38.70
C PRO A 77 -6.38 -7.62 -38.81
N ASP A 78 -6.12 -8.93 -38.90
CA ASP A 78 -4.79 -9.57 -38.82
C ASP A 78 -3.71 -8.92 -39.70
N ARG A 79 -4.13 -8.35 -40.84
CA ARG A 79 -3.26 -7.66 -41.82
C ARG A 79 -2.54 -6.43 -41.28
N TYR A 80 -3.03 -5.82 -40.19
CA TYR A 80 -2.37 -4.68 -39.52
C TYR A 80 -1.74 -5.07 -38.18
N MET A 81 -1.72 -6.35 -37.85
CA MET A 81 -1.34 -6.82 -36.52
C MET A 81 0.18 -7.06 -36.44
N PRO A 82 0.91 -6.35 -35.55
CA PRO A 82 2.33 -6.60 -35.37
C PRO A 82 2.54 -8.04 -34.84
N GLY A 83 3.41 -8.80 -35.49
CA GLY A 83 3.79 -10.15 -35.06
C GLY A 83 2.97 -11.30 -35.65
N GLY A 84 1.99 -11.05 -36.54
CA GLY A 84 1.24 -12.10 -37.26
C GLY A 84 0.64 -13.14 -36.31
N ARG A 85 1.08 -14.41 -36.39
CA ARG A 85 0.62 -15.50 -35.50
C ARG A 85 0.93 -15.29 -34.01
N TRP A 86 1.86 -14.40 -33.66
CA TRP A 86 2.28 -14.12 -32.28
C TRP A 86 1.60 -12.87 -31.70
N SER A 87 0.72 -12.21 -32.45
CA SER A 87 0.06 -10.96 -32.06
C SER A 87 -0.71 -11.07 -30.73
N LEU A 88 -1.38 -12.19 -30.49
CA LEU A 88 -2.08 -12.46 -29.24
C LEU A 88 -1.11 -12.53 -28.04
N LEU A 89 0.03 -13.20 -28.22
CA LEU A 89 1.06 -13.31 -27.19
C LEU A 89 1.74 -11.96 -26.92
N LEU A 90 1.93 -11.14 -27.96
CA LEU A 90 2.39 -9.76 -27.80
C LEU A 90 1.38 -8.92 -27.03
N GLY A 91 0.08 -9.09 -27.29
CA GLY A 91 -0.98 -8.40 -26.55
C GLY A 91 -1.00 -8.73 -25.07
N VAL A 92 -0.89 -10.01 -24.72
CA VAL A 92 -0.77 -10.46 -23.33
C VAL A 92 0.51 -9.88 -22.70
N GLY A 93 1.63 -9.92 -23.42
CA GLY A 93 2.91 -9.35 -22.95
C GLY A 93 2.80 -7.86 -22.64
N VAL A 94 2.20 -7.08 -23.54
CA VAL A 94 1.96 -5.64 -23.35
C VAL A 94 1.04 -5.39 -22.16
N GLY A 95 -0.05 -6.15 -22.04
CA GLY A 95 -0.96 -6.05 -20.90
C GLY A 95 -0.28 -6.36 -19.56
N LEU A 96 0.60 -7.35 -19.54
CA LEU A 96 1.35 -7.74 -18.35
C LEU A 96 2.37 -6.67 -17.95
N VAL A 97 3.09 -6.09 -18.92
CA VAL A 97 3.98 -4.94 -18.68
C VAL A 97 3.18 -3.75 -18.16
N PHE A 98 2.03 -3.46 -18.75
CA PHE A 98 1.17 -2.36 -18.33
C PHE A 98 0.67 -2.54 -16.90
N ALA A 99 0.22 -3.75 -16.54
CA ALA A 99 -0.19 -4.08 -15.18
C ALA A 99 0.97 -3.94 -14.17
N LEU A 100 2.18 -4.35 -14.54
CA LEU A 100 3.37 -4.15 -13.70
C LEU A 100 3.69 -2.65 -13.49
N LEU A 101 3.58 -1.84 -14.54
CA LEU A 101 3.77 -0.39 -14.44
C LEU A 101 2.75 0.26 -13.50
N VAL A 102 1.47 -0.13 -13.61
CA VAL A 102 0.41 0.36 -12.71
C VAL A 102 0.72 -0.02 -11.26
N ARG A 103 1.10 -1.27 -11.00
CA ARG A 103 1.48 -1.72 -9.65
C ARG A 103 2.65 -0.92 -9.09
N LEU A 104 3.70 -0.73 -9.90
CA LEU A 104 4.89 0.02 -9.50
C LEU A 104 4.56 1.49 -9.21
N PHE A 105 3.71 2.11 -10.04
CA PHE A 105 3.28 3.50 -9.84
C PHE A 105 2.46 3.67 -8.55
N THR A 106 1.55 2.75 -8.24
CA THR A 106 0.79 2.75 -6.99
C THR A 106 1.72 2.63 -5.78
N ASP A 107 2.66 1.69 -5.82
CA ASP A 107 3.61 1.47 -4.72
C ASP A 107 4.52 2.68 -4.51
N LEU A 108 5.01 3.30 -5.59
CA LEU A 108 5.79 4.53 -5.51
C LEU A 108 4.97 5.70 -4.95
N SER A 109 3.71 5.82 -5.36
CA SER A 109 2.81 6.88 -4.88
C SER A 109 2.57 6.76 -3.37
N ILE A 110 2.34 5.54 -2.87
CA ILE A 110 2.20 5.26 -1.44
C ILE A 110 3.49 5.60 -0.70
N LYS A 111 4.65 5.13 -1.17
CA LYS A 111 5.95 5.44 -0.56
C LYS A 111 6.21 6.94 -0.50
N LYS A 112 5.87 7.68 -1.57
CA LYS A 112 6.02 9.14 -1.62
C LYS A 112 5.11 9.84 -0.62
N ARG A 113 3.85 9.40 -0.49
CA ARG A 113 2.90 9.94 0.49
C ARG A 113 3.36 9.67 1.93
N LEU A 114 3.80 8.44 2.22
CA LEU A 114 4.39 8.10 3.53
C LEU A 114 5.64 8.94 3.83
N SER A 115 6.53 9.10 2.86
CA SER A 115 7.73 9.93 3.03
C SER A 115 7.39 11.40 3.26
N LYS A 116 6.26 11.90 2.74
CA LYS A 116 5.83 13.29 2.90
C LYS A 116 5.32 13.56 4.32
N ILE A 117 4.58 12.63 4.91
CA ILE A 117 4.06 12.79 6.28
C ILE A 117 5.09 12.41 7.35
N ARG A 118 6.17 11.70 6.97
CA ARG A 118 7.15 11.11 7.88
C ARG A 118 7.66 12.10 8.94
N ASN A 119 7.39 11.80 10.20
CA ASN A 119 7.93 12.52 11.36
C ASN A 119 8.90 11.62 12.12
N GLU A 120 10.18 11.96 12.11
CA GLU A 120 11.25 11.12 12.69
C GLU A 120 11.09 10.89 14.20
N LYS A 121 10.52 11.86 14.94
CA LYS A 121 10.29 11.70 16.39
C LYS A 121 9.24 10.64 16.66
N ILE A 122 8.11 10.72 15.95
CA ILE A 122 6.99 9.79 16.09
C ILE A 122 7.37 8.40 15.56
N GLU A 123 8.10 8.31 14.45
CA GLU A 123 8.59 7.02 13.93
C GLU A 123 9.56 6.32 14.89
N ARG A 124 10.45 7.06 15.56
CA ARG A 124 11.34 6.49 16.58
C ARG A 124 10.55 5.96 17.78
N TYR A 125 9.60 6.74 18.27
CA TYR A 125 8.72 6.31 19.35
C TYR A 125 7.95 5.03 18.98
N ILE A 126 7.31 5.00 17.80
CA ILE A 126 6.58 3.81 17.34
C ILE A 126 7.53 2.61 17.21
N ALA A 127 8.75 2.80 16.70
CA ALA A 127 9.72 1.71 16.58
C ALA A 127 10.12 1.12 17.93
N ASP A 128 10.33 1.96 18.95
CA ASP A 128 10.69 1.51 20.29
C ASP A 128 9.50 0.83 20.98
N VAL A 129 8.28 1.36 20.82
CA VAL A 129 7.03 0.73 21.30
C VAL A 129 6.82 -0.65 20.68
N LEU A 130 7.03 -0.80 19.37
CA LEU A 130 6.82 -2.07 18.68
C LEU A 130 7.89 -3.11 19.03
N LYS A 131 9.08 -2.67 19.45
CA LYS A 131 10.22 -3.54 19.81
C LYS A 131 10.16 -4.09 21.23
N TYR A 132 9.49 -3.40 22.15
CA TYR A 132 9.25 -3.86 23.52
C TYR A 132 8.48 -5.19 23.52
#